data_AF-A0A814QX72-F1
#
_entry.id   AF-A0A814QX72-F1
#
_cell.length_a   1.000
_cell.length_b   1.000
_cell.length_c   1.000
_cell.angle_alpha   90.00
_cell.angle_beta   90.00
_cell.angle_gamma   90.00
#
_symmetry.space_group_name_H-M   'P 1'
#
loop_
_entity.id
_entity.type
_entity.pdbx_description
1 polymer ?
#
loop_
_entity_poly.entity_id
_entity_poly.type
_entity_poly.pdbx_seq_one_letter_code
_entity_poly.pdbx_strand_id
1 'polypeptide(L)' 'AGDLIAREAGAYTCDPSGASLNLIHRRILCAATKELAEQISPLLTHIDYPHD' A
#
# COMPACT_ATOMS: atom_id res chain seq x y z
N ALA A 1 12.53 -0.79 -4.16
CA ALA A 1 12.58 -0.88 -5.63
C ALA A 1 11.18 -0.95 -6.24
N GLY A 2 10.33 -1.92 -5.84
CA GLY A 2 8.99 -2.07 -6.41
C GLY A 2 8.08 -0.84 -6.34
N ASP A 3 8.08 -0.12 -5.20
CA ASP A 3 7.30 1.12 -5.04
C ASP A 3 7.65 2.19 -6.10
N LEU A 4 8.95 2.48 -6.26
CA LEU A 4 9.43 3.45 -7.25
C LEU A 4 9.00 3.05 -8.66
N ILE A 5 9.22 1.78 -9.05
CA ILE A 5 8.83 1.28 -10.38
C ILE A 5 7.32 1.41 -10.60
N ALA A 6 6.51 1.04 -9.60
CA ALA A 6 5.07 1.10 -9.70
C ALA A 6 4.58 2.55 -9.90
N ARG A 7 5.13 3.49 -9.12
CA ARG A 7 4.78 4.92 -9.25
C ARG A 7 5.21 5.51 -10.58
N GLU A 8 6.40 5.17 -11.07
CA GLU A 8 6.86 5.59 -12.41
C GLU A 8 5.97 5.01 -13.53
N ALA A 9 5.36 3.85 -13.32
CA ALA A 9 4.36 3.26 -14.21
C ALA A 9 2.94 3.85 -14.04
N GLY A 10 2.76 4.85 -13.16
CA GLY A 10 1.48 5.51 -12.90
C GLY A 10 0.59 4.83 -11.86
N ALA A 11 1.08 3.78 -11.19
CA ALA A 11 0.34 3.12 -10.11
C ALA A 11 0.30 3.96 -8.84
N TYR A 12 -0.69 3.70 -8.00
CA TYR A 12 -0.83 4.27 -6.66
C TYR A 12 -0.39 3.27 -5.60
N THR A 13 0.46 3.71 -4.67
CA THR A 13 0.93 2.89 -3.54
C THR A 13 0.69 3.57 -2.21
N CYS A 14 0.18 2.81 -1.23
CA CYS A 14 -0.13 3.28 0.13
C CYS A 14 0.05 2.16 1.16
N ASP A 15 -0.11 2.48 2.45
CA ASP A 15 -0.33 1.46 3.46
C ASP A 15 -1.73 0.85 3.25
N PRO A 16 -1.94 -0.46 3.43
CA PRO A 16 -3.26 -1.09 3.31
C PRO A 16 -4.36 -0.47 4.18
N SER A 17 -4.02 0.22 5.27
CA SER A 17 -4.94 1.00 6.11
C SER A 17 -5.45 2.30 5.46
N GLY A 18 -4.94 2.65 4.28
CA GLY A 18 -5.21 3.91 3.59
C GLY A 18 -4.26 5.04 3.97
N ALA A 19 -3.38 4.84 4.95
CA ALA A 19 -2.33 5.79 5.30
C ALA A 19 -1.25 5.90 4.21
N SER A 20 -0.39 6.91 4.34
CA SER A 20 0.79 7.03 3.47
C SER A 20 1.70 5.81 3.64
N LEU A 21 2.33 5.39 2.55
CA LEU A 21 3.25 4.25 2.56
C LEU A 21 4.40 4.50 3.55
N ASN A 22 4.57 3.58 4.51
CA ASN A 22 5.74 3.50 5.37
C ASN A 22 6.52 2.23 5.03
N LEU A 23 7.72 2.36 4.48
CA LEU A 23 8.56 1.24 4.05
C LEU A 23 9.06 0.36 5.21
N ILE A 24 9.01 0.87 6.45
CA ILE A 24 9.37 0.11 7.64
C ILE A 24 8.21 -0.80 8.08
N HIS A 25 6.97 -0.41 7.77
CA HIS A 25 5.82 -1.28 7.98
C HIS A 25 5.88 -2.40 6.94
N ARG A 26 5.81 -3.66 7.38
CA ARG A 26 5.89 -4.87 6.53
C ARG A 26 4.65 -5.09 5.67
N ARG A 27 4.05 -4.02 5.14
CA ARG A 27 2.80 -4.03 4.37
C ARG A 27 2.76 -2.88 3.37
N ILE A 28 2.16 -3.15 2.22
CA ILE A 28 1.97 -2.20 1.13
C ILE A 28 0.73 -2.60 0.34
N LEU A 29 -0.06 -1.63 -0.09
CA LEU A 29 -1.12 -1.77 -1.08
C LEU A 29 -0.68 -1.02 -2.34
N CYS A 30 -0.62 -1.72 -3.47
CA CYS A 30 -0.30 -1.16 -4.78
C CYS A 30 -1.45 -1.46 -5.72
N ALA A 31 -2.01 -0.41 -6.34
CA ALA A 31 -3.13 -0.53 -7.27
C ALA A 31 -2.91 0.35 -8.52
N ALA A 32 -3.57 0.02 -9.61
CA ALA A 32 -3.45 0.78 -10.86
C ALA A 32 -3.97 2.22 -10.74
N THR A 33 -4.92 2.48 -9.84
CA THR A 33 -5.42 3.83 -9.53
C THR A 33 -5.65 3.98 -8.03
N LYS A 34 -5.81 5.23 -7.58
CA LYS A 34 -6.09 5.55 -6.19
C LYS A 34 -7.47 5.05 -5.76
N GLU A 35 -8.47 5.20 -6.61
CA GLU A 35 -9.86 4.79 -6.33
C GLU A 35 -9.96 3.28 -6.10
N LEU A 36 -9.19 2.49 -6.87
CA LEU A 36 -9.12 1.06 -6.66
C LEU A 36 -8.47 0.71 -5.31
N ALA A 37 -7.40 1.41 -4.93
CA ALA A 37 -6.79 1.21 -3.61
C ALA A 37 -7.76 1.56 -2.47
N GLU A 38 -8.53 2.64 -2.62
CA GLU A 38 -9.54 3.07 -1.64
C GLU A 38 -10.70 2.05 -1.52
N GLN A 39 -11.09 1.40 -2.62
CA GLN A 39 -12.08 0.33 -2.60
C GLN A 39 -11.56 -0.97 -1.96
N ILE A 40 -10.27 -1.26 -2.14
CA ILE A 40 -9.64 -2.49 -1.61
C ILE A 40 -9.31 -2.35 -0.12
N SER A 41 -8.79 -1.19 0.30
CA SER A 41 -8.35 -0.92 1.69
C SER A 41 -9.34 -1.41 2.77
N PRO A 42 -10.66 -1.09 2.73
CA PRO A 42 -11.61 -1.52 3.75
C PRO A 42 -11.91 -3.04 3.75
N LEU A 43 -11.52 -3.75 2.69
CA LEU A 43 -11.71 -5.21 2.57
C LEU A 43 -10.55 -6.00 3.19
N LEU A 44 -9.45 -5.34 3.51
CA LEU A 44 -8.24 -5.98 4.01
C LEU A 44 -8.26 -6.08 5.54
N THR A 45 -7.97 -7.26 6.06
CA THR A 45 -7.64 -7.43 7.48
C THR A 45 -6.13 -7.26 7.66
N HIS A 46 -5.72 -6.33 8.52
CA HIS A 46 -4.31 -6.05 8.77
C HIS A 46 -3.74 -6.97 9.84
N ILE A 47 -2.55 -7.50 9.57
CA ILE A 47 -1.75 -8.22 10.55
C ILE A 47 -0.64 -7.27 10.98
N ASP A 48 -0.61 -6.93 12.27
CA ASP A 48 0.49 -6.17 12.85
C ASP A 48 1.61 -7.14 13.21
N TYR A 49 2.76 -6.92 12.57
CA TYR A 49 3.98 -7.63 12.93
C TYR A 49 4.72 -6.83 14.00
N PRO A 50 5.31 -7.50 15.01
CA PRO A 50 6.25 -6.85 15.91
C PRO A 50 7.34 -6.16 15.10
N HIS A 51 7.76 -4.98 15.56
CA HIS A 51 8.94 -4.33 15.03
C HIS A 51 10.15 -5.07 15.59
N ASP A 52 11.09 -5.46 14.72
CA ASP A 52 12.39 -6.00 15.12
C ASP A 52 13.32 -4.86 15.58
#